data_AF-A0A971A6A0-F1
#
_entry.id   AF-A0A971A6A0-F1
#
_cell.length_a   1.000
_cell.length_b   1.000
_cell.length_c   1.000
_cell.angle_alpha   90.00
_cell.angle_beta   90.00
_cell.angle_gamma   90.00
#
_symmetry.space_group_name_H-M   'P 1'
#
loop_
_entity.id
_entity.type
_entity.pdbx_description
1 polymer ?
#
loop_
_entity_poly.entity_id
_entity_poly.type
_entity_poly.pdbx_seq_one_letter_code
_entity_poly.pdbx_strand_id
1 'polypeptide(L)'
;MLSCNKPFAAVASRRASGSSAYGRRLAAKAAPGLTALLIFLAGCGRREIVRPTPQMDADSRFWVRVLLLPNATECTVAALSPMHVSDHAGAVSLPTGGGLTAPFDGPIRVTVSDGRLYLGATSHSAKEVTIGTEKPHVFSLNGQSYRGRLRLIRNSDSQTFHAINIVPLEPYLAGVVGAEMPAYWEPQAIRAQAVAARTYCLYTKNRFGVHRAWDVSSTQASQVYRGLSAETAQIWNAVTATYGKVLVSGPGGSPETGLFPTYYSSICGGHTEDCERVFGEAFAPLKAVPCPYCKDVAKMGMFFWPMAQFDRATVTARLFERYPTLQKLGEITGIVTIEKSDHGQFARLTKVRLVGSTGKTETLRGEDLRLTLDPSGRKIQSTICHIVPWGDGWAFLSGRGWGHGVGMCQHGAEGMARLGKSAEEILQHYYPGSAIASLY
;
A
#
# COMPACT_ATOMS: atom_id res chain seq x y z
N MET A 1 13.92 -28.01 24.58
CA MET A 1 14.85 -28.90 25.29
C MET A 1 16.25 -28.31 25.07
N LEU A 2 17.12 -28.05 26.05
CA LEU A 2 17.05 -28.07 27.53
C LEU A 2 17.47 -26.64 28.01
N SER A 3 17.05 -26.02 29.13
CA SER A 3 16.70 -26.43 30.50
C SER A 3 17.89 -26.49 31.48
N CYS A 4 17.65 -26.03 32.72
CA CYS A 4 18.53 -25.97 33.90
C CYS A 4 19.64 -24.87 33.90
N ASN A 5 19.95 -24.17 35.00
CA ASN A 5 19.26 -24.15 36.32
C ASN A 5 19.49 -22.85 37.14
N LYS A 6 18.58 -22.58 38.09
CA LYS A 6 18.82 -21.80 39.33
C LYS A 6 18.95 -22.79 40.52
N PRO A 7 19.46 -22.40 41.71
CA PRO A 7 18.68 -21.66 42.72
C PRO A 7 19.45 -20.36 43.11
N PHE A 8 19.47 -19.72 44.30
CA PHE A 8 18.73 -19.69 45.59
C PHE A 8 18.98 -18.24 46.17
N ALA A 9 18.40 -17.70 47.25
CA ALA A 9 17.32 -18.02 48.19
C ALA A 9 16.70 -16.69 48.71
N ALA A 10 16.08 -16.64 49.90
CA ALA A 10 15.60 -15.40 50.53
C ALA A 10 15.62 -15.48 52.07
N VAL A 11 15.72 -14.33 52.76
CA VAL A 11 15.51 -14.16 54.22
C VAL A 11 14.77 -12.84 54.47
N ALA A 12 13.99 -12.73 55.55
CA ALA A 12 13.11 -11.59 55.83
C ALA A 12 13.00 -11.25 57.33
N SER A 13 12.17 -10.23 57.64
CA SER A 13 11.75 -9.77 58.98
C SER A 13 12.73 -8.82 59.71
N ARG A 14 12.32 -8.01 60.71
CA ARG A 14 11.03 -7.95 61.45
C ARG A 14 10.70 -6.52 61.95
N ARG A 15 9.48 -6.33 62.51
CA ARG A 15 8.98 -5.06 63.08
C ARG A 15 9.52 -4.77 64.50
N ALA A 16 9.46 -3.51 64.92
CA ALA A 16 9.23 -3.09 66.32
C ALA A 16 8.39 -1.79 66.34
N SER A 17 7.77 -1.45 67.49
CA SER A 17 6.78 -0.36 67.59
C SER A 17 6.52 0.13 69.01
N GLY A 18 6.34 1.44 69.19
CA GLY A 18 5.85 2.11 70.41
C GLY A 18 6.06 3.63 70.30
N SER A 19 5.12 4.56 70.49
CA SER A 19 3.96 4.71 71.40
C SER A 19 4.28 5.57 72.64
N SER A 20 3.75 6.80 72.63
CA SER A 20 3.39 7.57 73.83
C SER A 20 2.31 8.59 73.45
N ALA A 21 1.58 9.13 74.43
CA ALA A 21 0.37 9.93 74.22
C ALA A 21 0.23 11.07 75.24
N TYR A 22 -0.61 12.07 74.96
CA TYR A 22 -1.58 12.77 75.84
C TYR A 22 -1.93 14.18 75.30
N GLY A 23 -3.07 14.74 75.74
CA GLY A 23 -3.33 16.18 75.72
C GLY A 23 -4.51 16.66 74.86
N ARG A 24 -5.65 17.00 75.50
CA ARG A 24 -6.73 17.79 74.89
C ARG A 24 -6.46 19.29 75.05
N ARG A 25 -6.88 20.11 74.08
CA ARG A 25 -7.57 21.41 74.32
C ARG A 25 -8.25 21.93 73.04
N LEU A 26 -9.36 22.65 73.22
CA LEU A 26 -10.12 23.32 72.17
C LEU A 26 -9.71 24.80 72.10
N ALA A 27 -9.58 25.34 70.89
CA ALA A 27 -9.67 26.77 70.60
C ALA A 27 -10.03 26.95 69.11
N ALA A 28 -11.05 27.77 68.82
CA ALA A 28 -11.47 28.04 67.44
C ALA A 28 -10.65 29.19 66.81
N LYS A 29 -10.45 29.15 65.49
CA LYS A 29 -10.10 30.33 64.67
C LYS A 29 -10.56 30.13 63.21
N ALA A 30 -10.80 31.24 62.53
CA ALA A 30 -11.58 31.31 61.29
C ALA A 30 -10.93 30.64 60.07
N ALA A 31 -11.76 30.26 59.10
CA ALA A 31 -11.35 29.78 57.79
C ALA A 31 -11.33 30.91 56.74
N PRO A 32 -10.31 30.98 55.86
CA PRO A 32 -10.43 31.59 54.53
C PRO A 32 -11.02 30.59 53.53
N GLY A 33 -11.73 31.08 52.50
CA GLY A 33 -12.47 30.23 51.56
C GLY A 33 -11.58 29.42 50.62
N LEU A 34 -11.95 28.16 50.39
CA LEU A 34 -11.35 27.31 49.36
C LEU A 34 -12.01 27.61 48.00
N THR A 35 -11.35 28.38 47.13
CA THR A 35 -11.82 28.60 45.76
C THR A 35 -11.78 27.28 45.00
N ALA A 36 -12.94 26.68 44.73
CA ALA A 36 -13.04 25.41 44.03
C ALA A 36 -12.56 25.56 42.58
N LEU A 37 -11.36 25.05 42.27
CA LEU A 37 -10.83 25.00 40.92
C LEU A 37 -11.64 23.98 40.10
N LEU A 38 -12.69 24.47 39.43
CA LEU A 38 -13.46 23.69 38.46
C LEU A 38 -12.59 23.34 37.26
N ILE A 39 -11.90 22.21 37.34
CA ILE A 39 -11.21 21.59 36.22
C ILE A 39 -12.28 21.19 35.20
N PHE A 40 -12.44 22.01 34.17
CA PHE A 40 -13.23 21.65 32.99
C PHE A 40 -12.54 20.45 32.33
N LEU A 41 -13.10 19.27 32.58
CA LEU A 41 -12.82 18.06 31.80
C LEU A 41 -13.39 18.25 30.39
N ALA A 42 -12.68 19.02 29.56
CA ALA A 42 -12.95 19.17 28.14
C ALA A 42 -13.10 17.78 27.53
N GLY A 43 -14.26 17.54 26.91
CA GLY A 43 -14.85 16.21 26.89
C GLY A 43 -13.96 15.14 26.26
N CYS A 44 -13.85 14.00 26.94
CA CYS A 44 -13.62 12.72 26.27
C CYS A 44 -14.78 12.48 25.28
N GLY A 45 -14.64 12.99 24.06
CA GLY A 45 -15.58 12.74 22.97
C GLY A 45 -15.81 11.24 22.86
N ARG A 46 -17.08 10.82 22.80
CA ARG A 46 -17.44 9.41 22.68
C ARG A 46 -16.66 8.83 21.49
N ARG A 47 -15.84 7.80 21.73
CA ARG A 47 -15.27 7.01 20.64
C ARG A 47 -16.43 6.33 19.92
N GLU A 48 -16.88 6.94 18.83
CA GLU A 48 -17.83 6.29 17.93
C GLU A 48 -17.23 4.98 17.44
N ILE A 49 -18.00 3.90 17.56
CA ILE A 49 -17.61 2.60 17.06
C ILE A 49 -17.84 2.63 15.56
N VAL A 50 -16.85 3.12 14.81
CA VAL A 50 -16.87 3.10 13.34
C VAL A 50 -16.99 1.63 12.91
N ARG A 51 -18.13 1.31 12.29
CA ARG A 51 -18.45 -0.03 11.83
C ARG A 51 -18.00 -0.16 10.37
N PRO A 52 -17.12 -1.11 10.02
CA PRO A 52 -16.76 -1.39 8.62
C PRO A 52 -18.00 -1.70 7.76
N THR A 53 -18.39 -0.76 6.92
CA THR A 53 -19.55 -0.89 6.02
C THR A 53 -19.15 -1.58 4.72
N PRO A 54 -19.87 -2.63 4.26
CA PRO A 54 -19.58 -3.26 2.97
C PRO A 54 -19.83 -2.38 1.73
N GLN A 55 -20.69 -1.36 1.84
CA GLN A 55 -21.02 -0.37 0.78
C GLN A 55 -21.44 -0.99 -0.57
N MET A 56 -22.12 -2.15 -0.53
CA MET A 56 -22.59 -2.91 -1.71
C MET A 56 -23.74 -2.24 -2.47
N ASP A 57 -24.20 -1.12 -1.94
CA ASP A 57 -25.22 -0.19 -2.41
C ASP A 57 -24.62 1.08 -3.05
N ALA A 58 -23.29 1.27 -2.95
CA ALA A 58 -22.60 2.37 -3.62
C ALA A 58 -22.70 2.28 -5.16
N ASP A 59 -22.76 3.43 -5.83
CA ASP A 59 -22.79 3.53 -7.29
C ASP A 59 -21.65 2.72 -7.93
N SER A 60 -22.04 1.87 -8.89
CA SER A 60 -21.18 1.06 -9.76
C SER A 60 -19.92 1.75 -10.28
N ARG A 61 -19.96 3.07 -10.55
CA ARG A 61 -18.77 3.83 -11.01
C ARG A 61 -17.65 3.87 -9.96
N PHE A 62 -17.99 3.75 -8.68
CA PHE A 62 -17.06 3.67 -7.55
C PHE A 62 -16.77 2.22 -7.09
N TRP A 63 -17.05 1.21 -7.91
CA TRP A 63 -16.54 -0.15 -7.67
C TRP A 63 -15.19 -0.35 -8.36
N VAL A 64 -14.25 -0.95 -7.63
CA VAL A 64 -12.89 -1.28 -8.07
C VAL A 64 -12.82 -2.75 -8.42
N ARG A 65 -12.28 -3.04 -9.61
CA ARG A 65 -12.00 -4.40 -10.10
C ARG A 65 -10.51 -4.71 -9.84
N VAL A 66 -10.20 -5.42 -8.75
CA VAL A 66 -8.81 -5.75 -8.36
C VAL A 66 -8.43 -7.13 -8.87
N LEU A 67 -7.41 -7.23 -9.72
CA LEU A 67 -6.82 -8.53 -10.08
C LEU A 67 -6.07 -9.11 -8.88
N LEU A 68 -6.54 -10.25 -8.37
CA LEU A 68 -5.94 -10.99 -7.26
C LEU A 68 -5.01 -12.11 -7.74
N LEU A 69 -5.45 -12.91 -8.72
CA LEU A 69 -4.64 -13.98 -9.33
C LEU A 69 -4.61 -13.81 -10.86
N PRO A 70 -3.43 -13.55 -11.47
CA PRO A 70 -3.24 -13.69 -12.91
C PRO A 70 -3.05 -15.16 -13.28
N ASN A 71 -3.68 -15.59 -14.38
CA ASN A 71 -3.42 -16.87 -15.07
C ASN A 71 -3.36 -18.10 -14.15
N ALA A 72 -4.29 -18.20 -13.20
CA ALA A 72 -4.40 -19.33 -12.30
C ALA A 72 -4.95 -20.57 -13.04
N THR A 73 -4.39 -21.75 -12.75
CA THR A 73 -4.97 -23.05 -13.12
C THR A 73 -5.96 -23.55 -12.08
N GLU A 74 -5.73 -23.21 -10.80
CA GLU A 74 -6.58 -23.52 -9.66
C GLU A 74 -6.62 -22.40 -8.61
N CYS A 75 -7.66 -22.38 -7.80
CA CYS A 75 -7.67 -21.69 -6.50
C CYS A 75 -8.69 -22.35 -5.54
N THR A 76 -8.71 -21.92 -4.28
CA THR A 76 -9.73 -22.30 -3.31
C THR A 76 -10.52 -21.07 -2.86
N VAL A 77 -11.84 -21.13 -2.96
CA VAL A 77 -12.79 -20.08 -2.56
C VAL A 77 -13.62 -20.57 -1.38
N ALA A 78 -13.79 -19.76 -0.34
CA ALA A 78 -14.62 -20.11 0.82
C ALA A 78 -15.38 -18.88 1.34
N ALA A 79 -16.45 -19.10 2.11
CA ALA A 79 -17.17 -18.04 2.82
C ALA A 79 -17.72 -18.54 4.15
N LEU A 80 -18.09 -17.60 5.03
CA LEU A 80 -18.81 -17.87 6.29
C LEU A 80 -20.33 -17.65 6.18
N SER A 81 -20.80 -17.39 4.97
CA SER A 81 -22.17 -17.06 4.59
C SER A 81 -22.45 -17.67 3.21
N PRO A 82 -23.71 -18.00 2.86
CA PRO A 82 -24.05 -18.61 1.58
C PRO A 82 -23.38 -17.93 0.37
N MET A 83 -22.77 -18.76 -0.49
CA MET A 83 -22.19 -18.36 -1.77
C MET A 83 -23.23 -18.52 -2.88
N HIS A 84 -23.50 -17.43 -3.58
CA HIS A 84 -24.41 -17.34 -4.71
C HIS A 84 -23.59 -17.18 -5.99
N VAL A 85 -23.75 -18.09 -6.94
CA VAL A 85 -23.02 -18.09 -8.21
C VAL A 85 -23.94 -17.58 -9.33
N SER A 86 -23.40 -16.72 -10.21
CA SER A 86 -24.09 -16.21 -11.40
C SER A 86 -23.17 -16.21 -12.61
N ASP A 87 -23.61 -16.84 -13.70
CA ASP A 87 -22.90 -16.90 -14.98
C ASP A 87 -23.35 -15.76 -15.89
N HIS A 88 -22.41 -14.92 -16.35
CA HIS A 88 -22.73 -13.75 -17.16
C HIS A 88 -22.38 -13.96 -18.63
N ALA A 89 -23.41 -14.14 -19.46
CA ALA A 89 -23.33 -14.14 -20.92
C ALA A 89 -23.53 -12.73 -21.51
N GLY A 90 -22.75 -11.74 -21.06
CA GLY A 90 -22.86 -10.37 -21.57
C GLY A 90 -22.41 -9.29 -20.59
N ALA A 91 -22.38 -8.05 -21.08
CA ALA A 91 -21.82 -6.90 -20.36
C ALA A 91 -22.68 -6.41 -19.18
N VAL A 92 -21.99 -5.94 -18.14
CA VAL A 92 -22.43 -5.04 -17.06
C VAL A 92 -23.95 -4.99 -16.82
N SER A 93 -24.45 -5.95 -16.04
CA SER A 93 -25.78 -5.87 -15.41
C SER A 93 -25.74 -6.59 -14.07
N LEU A 94 -26.04 -5.88 -12.98
CA LEU A 94 -26.19 -6.48 -11.66
C LEU A 94 -27.45 -7.37 -11.68
N PRO A 95 -27.37 -8.67 -11.33
CA PRO A 95 -28.45 -9.60 -11.62
C PRO A 95 -29.64 -9.45 -10.66
N THR A 96 -30.82 -9.23 -11.24
CA THR A 96 -32.14 -9.45 -10.59
C THR A 96 -32.79 -10.78 -11.01
N GLY A 97 -32.16 -11.55 -11.91
CA GLY A 97 -32.65 -12.86 -12.33
C GLY A 97 -31.60 -13.62 -13.13
N GLY A 98 -31.16 -14.75 -12.59
CA GLY A 98 -30.19 -15.68 -13.17
C GLY A 98 -30.04 -16.85 -12.20
N GLY A 99 -30.06 -18.09 -12.69
CA GLY A 99 -30.29 -19.28 -11.85
C GLY A 99 -29.27 -19.44 -10.73
N LEU A 100 -29.73 -19.29 -9.48
CA LEU A 100 -28.92 -19.59 -8.30
C LEU A 100 -28.66 -21.10 -8.23
N THR A 101 -27.39 -21.49 -8.31
CA THR A 101 -26.97 -22.82 -7.83
C THR A 101 -27.20 -22.91 -6.33
N ALA A 102 -27.44 -24.13 -5.81
CA ALA A 102 -27.54 -24.36 -4.37
C ALA A 102 -26.32 -23.78 -3.63
N PRO A 103 -26.49 -23.26 -2.40
CA PRO A 103 -25.39 -22.65 -1.65
C PRO A 103 -24.30 -23.68 -1.35
N PHE A 104 -23.05 -23.29 -1.59
CA PHE A 104 -21.89 -24.12 -1.31
C PHE A 104 -21.46 -23.98 0.17
N ASP A 105 -21.60 -25.05 0.95
CA ASP A 105 -21.11 -25.12 2.32
C ASP A 105 -19.61 -25.46 2.37
N GLY A 106 -18.79 -24.47 2.73
CA GLY A 106 -17.35 -24.64 2.95
C GLY A 106 -16.45 -24.29 1.75
N PRO A 107 -15.17 -24.73 1.77
CA PRO A 107 -14.19 -24.38 0.74
C PRO A 107 -14.43 -25.12 -0.60
N ILE A 108 -14.74 -24.36 -1.64
CA ILE A 108 -14.83 -24.80 -3.04
C ILE A 108 -13.43 -24.76 -3.65
N ARG A 109 -12.94 -25.87 -4.23
CA ARG A 109 -11.82 -25.83 -5.17
C ARG A 109 -12.33 -25.41 -6.54
N VAL A 110 -11.70 -24.38 -7.11
CA VAL A 110 -11.97 -23.86 -8.45
C VAL A 110 -10.85 -24.30 -9.38
N THR A 111 -11.21 -24.83 -10.56
CA THR A 111 -10.27 -25.20 -11.62
C THR A 111 -10.79 -24.83 -13.00
N VAL A 112 -9.92 -24.88 -14.00
CA VAL A 112 -10.28 -24.85 -15.41
C VAL A 112 -9.83 -26.14 -16.09
N SER A 113 -10.69 -26.72 -16.94
CA SER A 113 -10.39 -27.86 -17.80
C SER A 113 -11.35 -27.84 -18.98
N ASP A 114 -10.95 -28.37 -20.14
CA ASP A 114 -11.85 -28.59 -21.30
C ASP A 114 -12.62 -27.33 -21.77
N GLY A 115 -12.04 -26.14 -21.56
CA GLY A 115 -12.72 -24.87 -21.85
C GLY A 115 -13.92 -24.57 -20.94
N ARG A 116 -13.95 -25.12 -19.72
CA ARG A 116 -14.96 -24.86 -18.68
C ARG A 116 -14.31 -24.44 -17.36
N LEU A 117 -15.01 -23.61 -16.58
CA LEU A 117 -14.68 -23.37 -15.18
C LEU A 117 -15.41 -24.39 -14.31
N TYR A 118 -14.75 -24.97 -13.32
CA TYR A 118 -15.34 -25.91 -12.37
C TYR A 118 -15.32 -25.30 -10.97
N LEU A 119 -16.48 -25.29 -10.30
CA LEU A 119 -16.65 -24.88 -8.91
C LEU A 119 -17.02 -26.14 -8.13
N GLY A 120 -16.02 -26.82 -7.55
CA GLY A 120 -16.20 -28.16 -7.01
C GLY A 120 -16.58 -29.14 -8.12
N ALA A 121 -17.74 -29.78 -7.98
CA ALA A 121 -18.30 -30.68 -9.01
C ALA A 121 -19.09 -29.96 -10.12
N THR A 122 -19.42 -28.68 -9.95
CA THR A 122 -20.30 -27.94 -10.87
C THR A 122 -19.49 -27.35 -12.03
N SER A 123 -19.83 -27.69 -13.28
CA SER A 123 -19.16 -27.15 -14.47
C SER A 123 -19.91 -25.98 -15.10
N HIS A 124 -19.21 -24.89 -15.37
CA HIS A 124 -19.70 -23.66 -15.98
C HIS A 124 -19.05 -23.47 -17.36
N SER A 125 -19.88 -23.40 -18.41
CA SER A 125 -19.41 -23.15 -19.79
C SER A 125 -19.13 -21.68 -20.07
N ALA A 126 -19.81 -20.78 -19.34
CA ALA A 126 -19.65 -19.33 -19.44
C ALA A 126 -18.18 -18.91 -19.28
N LYS A 127 -17.78 -17.85 -20.00
CA LYS A 127 -16.43 -17.29 -19.89
C LYS A 127 -16.22 -16.60 -18.54
N GLU A 128 -17.27 -15.96 -18.01
CA GLU A 128 -17.23 -15.21 -16.76
C GLU A 128 -18.26 -15.75 -15.76
N VAL A 129 -17.79 -16.05 -14.55
CA VAL A 129 -18.58 -16.54 -13.42
C VAL A 129 -18.36 -15.60 -12.24
N THR A 130 -19.44 -15.09 -11.63
CA THR A 130 -19.36 -14.23 -10.45
C THR A 130 -19.91 -14.94 -9.22
N ILE A 131 -19.09 -15.04 -8.19
CA ILE A 131 -19.44 -15.54 -6.86
C ILE A 131 -19.70 -14.33 -5.96
N GLY A 132 -20.95 -14.16 -5.54
CA GLY A 132 -21.36 -13.25 -4.48
C GLY A 132 -21.53 -14.00 -3.15
N THR A 133 -21.47 -13.26 -2.04
CA THR A 133 -21.85 -13.76 -0.71
C THR A 133 -22.89 -12.86 -0.08
N GLU A 134 -23.70 -13.40 0.82
CA GLU A 134 -24.61 -12.63 1.68
C GLU A 134 -23.84 -11.76 2.70
N LYS A 135 -24.55 -10.95 3.49
CA LYS A 135 -23.95 -10.12 4.54
C LYS A 135 -23.10 -11.00 5.47
N PRO A 136 -21.82 -10.66 5.74
CA PRO A 136 -21.17 -9.34 5.61
C PRO A 136 -20.55 -9.01 4.23
N HIS A 137 -20.83 -9.79 3.19
CA HIS A 137 -20.25 -9.69 1.84
C HIS A 137 -18.73 -9.87 1.85
N VAL A 138 -18.32 -11.00 2.42
CA VAL A 138 -16.92 -11.42 2.56
C VAL A 138 -16.75 -12.79 1.93
N PHE A 139 -15.64 -12.99 1.22
CA PHE A 139 -15.18 -14.30 0.75
C PHE A 139 -13.69 -14.45 1.07
N SER A 140 -13.19 -15.67 1.05
CA SER A 140 -11.77 -16.03 1.16
C SER A 140 -11.30 -16.63 -0.16
N LEU A 141 -10.11 -16.22 -0.61
CA LEU A 141 -9.42 -16.75 -1.78
C LEU A 141 -8.03 -17.20 -1.36
N ASN A 142 -7.73 -18.48 -1.51
CA ASN A 142 -6.48 -19.12 -1.05
C ASN A 142 -6.16 -18.80 0.43
N GLY A 143 -7.19 -18.72 1.28
CA GLY A 143 -7.07 -18.41 2.71
C GLY A 143 -7.09 -16.92 3.07
N GLN A 144 -6.96 -16.01 2.11
CA GLN A 144 -7.00 -14.56 2.36
C GLN A 144 -8.40 -13.98 2.13
N SER A 145 -8.93 -13.25 3.10
CA SER A 145 -10.30 -12.70 3.06
C SER A 145 -10.40 -11.31 2.42
N TYR A 146 -11.44 -11.13 1.59
CA TYR A 146 -11.75 -9.92 0.84
C TYR A 146 -13.22 -9.53 0.97
N ARG A 147 -13.55 -8.25 0.78
CA ARG A 147 -14.92 -7.73 0.73
C ARG A 147 -15.45 -7.72 -0.69
N GLY A 148 -16.77 -7.72 -0.85
CA GLY A 148 -17.44 -7.58 -2.15
C GLY A 148 -17.72 -8.92 -2.81
N ARG A 149 -17.39 -9.04 -4.10
CA ARG A 149 -17.62 -10.24 -4.93
C ARG A 149 -16.32 -10.74 -5.54
N LEU A 150 -16.28 -12.02 -5.91
CA LEU A 150 -15.21 -12.61 -6.70
C LEU A 150 -15.75 -12.91 -8.11
N ARG A 151 -15.05 -12.45 -9.15
CA ARG A 151 -15.33 -12.82 -10.53
C ARG A 151 -14.15 -13.59 -11.11
N LEU A 152 -14.47 -14.72 -11.72
CA LEU A 152 -13.57 -15.62 -12.42
C LEU A 152 -13.76 -15.40 -13.92
N ILE A 153 -12.66 -15.24 -14.66
CA ILE A 153 -12.69 -15.06 -16.13
C ILE A 153 -11.77 -16.07 -16.76
N ARG A 154 -12.31 -16.97 -17.59
CA ARG A 154 -11.51 -17.93 -18.35
C ARG A 154 -10.69 -17.24 -19.43
N ASN A 155 -9.41 -17.56 -19.52
CA ASN A 155 -8.48 -17.00 -20.48
C ASN A 155 -8.63 -17.65 -21.86
N SER A 156 -8.03 -17.03 -22.89
CA SER A 156 -8.09 -17.51 -24.28
C SER A 156 -7.35 -18.83 -24.51
N ASP A 157 -6.39 -19.17 -23.64
CA ASP A 157 -5.73 -20.48 -23.64
C ASP A 157 -6.67 -21.63 -23.26
N SER A 158 -7.81 -21.34 -22.62
CA SER A 158 -8.72 -22.33 -22.02
C SER A 158 -8.07 -23.26 -20.98
N GLN A 159 -6.90 -22.89 -20.47
CA GLN A 159 -6.09 -23.60 -19.47
C GLN A 159 -5.82 -22.76 -18.22
N THR A 160 -6.09 -21.45 -18.25
CA THR A 160 -5.96 -20.56 -17.09
C THR A 160 -7.17 -19.63 -16.94
N PHE A 161 -7.27 -18.96 -15.78
CA PHE A 161 -8.27 -17.94 -15.50
C PHE A 161 -7.71 -16.77 -14.67
N HIS A 162 -8.37 -15.62 -14.75
CA HIS A 162 -8.15 -14.50 -13.85
C HIS A 162 -9.13 -14.54 -12.67
N ALA A 163 -8.63 -14.35 -11.45
CA ALA A 163 -9.46 -14.12 -10.27
C ALA A 163 -9.46 -12.62 -9.92
N ILE A 164 -10.63 -11.98 -10.00
CA ILE A 164 -10.80 -10.52 -9.88
C ILE A 164 -11.80 -10.24 -8.76
N ASN A 165 -11.37 -9.52 -7.72
CA ASN A 165 -12.28 -9.02 -6.69
C ASN A 165 -12.99 -7.75 -7.19
N ILE A 166 -14.32 -7.73 -7.15
CA ILE A 166 -15.13 -6.55 -7.44
C ILE A 166 -15.63 -6.01 -6.10
N VAL A 167 -15.15 -4.83 -5.72
CA VAL A 167 -15.28 -4.29 -4.35
C VAL A 167 -15.49 -2.76 -4.38
N PRO A 168 -16.38 -2.19 -3.56
CA PRO A 168 -16.57 -0.73 -3.49
C PRO A 168 -15.29 0.01 -3.02
N LEU A 169 -15.11 1.25 -3.46
CA LEU A 169 -13.87 2.03 -3.32
C LEU A 169 -13.37 2.16 -1.87
N GLU A 170 -14.24 2.45 -0.91
CA GLU A 170 -13.82 2.66 0.49
C GLU A 170 -13.43 1.35 1.21
N PRO A 171 -14.21 0.24 1.08
CA PRO A 171 -13.74 -1.10 1.41
C PRO A 171 -12.40 -1.49 0.77
N TYR A 172 -12.16 -1.14 -0.50
CA TYR A 172 -10.87 -1.35 -1.15
C TYR A 172 -9.75 -0.56 -0.46
N LEU A 173 -9.99 0.73 -0.19
CA LEU A 173 -9.02 1.61 0.47
C LEU A 173 -8.68 1.18 1.88
N ALA A 174 -9.64 0.65 2.66
CA ALA A 174 -9.34 0.08 3.97
C ALA A 174 -8.32 -1.08 3.87
N GLY A 175 -8.45 -1.93 2.85
CA GLY A 175 -7.51 -3.02 2.55
C GLY A 175 -6.19 -2.59 1.87
N VAL A 176 -6.07 -1.34 1.41
CA VAL A 176 -4.82 -0.75 0.88
C VAL A 176 -4.10 0.05 1.95
N VAL A 177 -4.75 1.07 2.53
CA VAL A 177 -4.12 2.02 3.46
C VAL A 177 -3.56 1.30 4.68
N GLY A 178 -4.22 0.25 5.18
CA GLY A 178 -3.70 -0.58 6.28
C GLY A 178 -2.62 -1.61 5.90
N ALA A 179 -2.37 -1.81 4.60
CA ALA A 179 -1.25 -2.61 4.10
C ALA A 179 -0.02 -1.73 3.78
N GLU A 180 -0.26 -0.47 3.44
CA GLU A 180 0.75 0.56 3.13
C GLU A 180 1.27 1.26 4.40
N MET A 181 0.40 1.55 5.38
CA MET A 181 0.75 2.29 6.60
C MET A 181 0.41 1.53 7.89
N PRO A 182 1.28 1.58 8.91
CA PRO A 182 0.97 1.04 10.23
C PRO A 182 -0.17 1.80 10.92
N ALA A 183 -1.17 1.07 11.41
CA ALA A 183 -2.38 1.61 12.06
C ALA A 183 -2.15 2.36 13.40
N TYR A 184 -0.90 2.49 13.85
CA TYR A 184 -0.50 3.27 15.04
C TYR A 184 0.17 4.61 14.69
N TRP A 185 0.39 4.90 13.40
CA TRP A 185 0.87 6.20 12.94
C TRP A 185 -0.20 7.29 13.08
N GLU A 186 0.22 8.55 13.00
CA GLU A 186 -0.64 9.69 13.31
C GLU A 186 -1.84 9.78 12.34
N PRO A 187 -3.07 10.03 12.84
CA PRO A 187 -4.28 9.99 12.01
C PRO A 187 -4.24 10.89 10.77
N GLN A 188 -3.52 12.01 10.81
CA GLN A 188 -3.40 12.94 9.68
C GLN A 188 -2.54 12.35 8.54
N ALA A 189 -1.50 11.58 8.85
CA ALA A 189 -0.70 10.89 7.85
C ALA A 189 -1.51 9.77 7.18
N ILE A 190 -2.26 8.99 7.97
CA ILE A 190 -3.14 7.91 7.45
C ILE A 190 -4.27 8.50 6.58
N ARG A 191 -4.84 9.64 6.96
CA ARG A 191 -5.82 10.39 6.14
C ARG A 191 -5.22 10.88 4.82
N ALA A 192 -4.00 11.43 4.83
CA ALA A 192 -3.31 11.83 3.61
C ALA A 192 -3.13 10.61 2.66
N GLN A 193 -2.70 9.46 3.19
CA GLN A 193 -2.59 8.23 2.40
C GLN A 193 -3.93 7.71 1.87
N ALA A 194 -5.04 7.88 2.60
CA ALA A 194 -6.36 7.52 2.10
C ALA A 194 -6.77 8.37 0.88
N VAL A 195 -6.58 9.69 0.93
CA VAL A 195 -6.83 10.58 -0.23
C VAL A 195 -5.89 10.26 -1.40
N ALA A 196 -4.59 10.10 -1.15
CA ALA A 196 -3.62 9.75 -2.19
C ALA A 196 -3.89 8.36 -2.81
N ALA A 197 -4.33 7.38 -2.01
CA ALA A 197 -4.70 6.06 -2.52
C ALA A 197 -6.01 6.10 -3.32
N ARG A 198 -7.03 6.86 -2.88
CA ARG A 198 -8.30 7.04 -3.60
C ARG A 198 -8.07 7.65 -4.98
N THR A 199 -7.26 8.70 -5.02
CA THR A 199 -6.89 9.42 -6.25
C THR A 199 -6.12 8.52 -7.22
N TYR A 200 -5.10 7.80 -6.73
CA TYR A 200 -4.30 6.89 -7.55
C TYR A 200 -5.14 5.75 -8.14
N CYS A 201 -6.03 5.15 -7.34
CA CYS A 201 -6.92 4.09 -7.78
C CYS A 201 -7.84 4.56 -8.92
N LEU A 202 -8.47 5.74 -8.77
CA LEU A 202 -9.37 6.30 -9.78
C LEU A 202 -8.64 6.76 -11.04
N TYR A 203 -7.46 7.37 -10.91
CA TYR A 203 -6.60 7.67 -12.06
C TYR A 203 -6.25 6.39 -12.85
N THR A 204 -5.83 5.33 -12.14
CA THR A 204 -5.45 4.05 -12.77
C THR A 204 -6.65 3.35 -13.41
N LYS A 205 -7.82 3.38 -12.76
CA LYS A 205 -9.10 2.89 -13.28
C LYS A 205 -9.49 3.61 -14.58
N ASN A 206 -9.45 4.94 -14.59
CA ASN A 206 -9.89 5.75 -15.73
C ASN A 206 -8.92 5.65 -16.91
N ARG A 207 -7.60 5.70 -16.67
CA ARG A 207 -6.58 5.68 -17.73
C ARG A 207 -6.28 4.29 -18.30
N PHE A 208 -6.29 3.25 -17.45
CA PHE A 208 -5.88 1.90 -17.85
C PHE A 208 -6.98 0.85 -17.68
N GLY A 209 -7.85 0.98 -16.69
CA GLY A 209 -8.92 0.01 -16.41
C GLY A 209 -9.91 -0.17 -17.56
N VAL A 210 -10.21 0.90 -18.31
CA VAL A 210 -11.20 0.90 -19.40
C VAL A 210 -10.91 -0.10 -20.53
N HIS A 211 -9.66 -0.51 -20.74
CA HIS A 211 -9.26 -1.46 -21.80
C HIS A 211 -8.97 -2.88 -21.29
N ARG A 212 -9.33 -3.20 -20.04
CA ARG A 212 -9.06 -4.51 -19.42
C ARG A 212 -10.17 -4.94 -18.47
N ALA A 213 -10.16 -6.21 -18.09
CA ALA A 213 -11.16 -6.77 -17.19
C ALA A 213 -11.01 -6.31 -15.73
N TRP A 214 -9.87 -5.70 -15.36
CA TRP A 214 -9.57 -5.17 -14.03
C TRP A 214 -9.05 -3.72 -14.06
N ASP A 215 -9.28 -2.99 -12.99
CA ASP A 215 -8.87 -1.59 -12.80
C ASP A 215 -7.44 -1.49 -12.26
N VAL A 216 -7.07 -2.35 -11.30
CA VAL A 216 -5.78 -2.35 -10.57
C VAL A 216 -5.34 -3.79 -10.26
N SER A 217 -4.07 -4.00 -9.90
CA SER A 217 -3.57 -5.27 -9.35
C SER A 217 -3.24 -5.17 -7.85
N SER A 218 -3.20 -6.30 -7.14
CA SER A 218 -2.87 -6.39 -5.71
C SER A 218 -1.38 -6.17 -5.35
N THR A 219 -0.54 -5.92 -6.35
CA THR A 219 0.93 -5.89 -6.26
C THR A 219 1.49 -4.46 -6.17
N GLN A 220 2.78 -4.33 -5.81
CA GLN A 220 3.52 -3.06 -5.80
C GLN A 220 3.57 -2.34 -7.17
N ALA A 221 3.16 -3.00 -8.27
CA ALA A 221 2.96 -2.36 -9.57
C ALA A 221 1.64 -1.56 -9.68
N SER A 222 0.83 -1.53 -8.62
CA SER A 222 -0.30 -0.61 -8.46
C SER A 222 -0.34 -0.11 -7.02
N GLN A 223 -0.92 -0.88 -6.10
CA GLN A 223 -0.99 -0.59 -4.66
C GLN A 223 -1.04 -1.92 -3.90
N VAL A 224 -0.48 -2.00 -2.70
CA VAL A 224 -0.53 -3.25 -1.93
C VAL A 224 -1.93 -3.43 -1.35
N TYR A 225 -2.74 -4.31 -1.94
CA TYR A 225 -4.09 -4.63 -1.45
C TYR A 225 -4.09 -5.97 -0.70
N ARG A 226 -4.53 -5.96 0.56
CA ARG A 226 -4.57 -7.17 1.42
C ARG A 226 -5.96 -7.59 1.89
N GLY A 227 -7.02 -6.89 1.48
CA GLY A 227 -8.38 -7.19 1.95
C GLY A 227 -8.51 -7.01 3.47
N LEU A 228 -9.30 -7.88 4.12
CA LEU A 228 -9.64 -7.75 5.54
C LEU A 228 -8.42 -7.82 6.48
N SER A 229 -7.33 -8.46 6.08
CA SER A 229 -6.13 -8.63 6.94
C SER A 229 -5.33 -7.35 7.17
N ALA A 230 -5.64 -6.28 6.43
CA ALA A 230 -5.11 -4.92 6.64
C ALA A 230 -6.08 -4.00 7.41
N GLU A 231 -7.34 -4.40 7.59
CA GLU A 231 -8.35 -3.53 8.19
C GLU A 231 -8.17 -3.38 9.71
N THR A 232 -8.23 -2.14 10.19
CA THR A 232 -8.34 -1.81 11.63
C THR A 232 -9.28 -0.64 11.82
N ALA A 233 -9.74 -0.41 13.05
CA ALA A 233 -10.59 0.74 13.36
C ALA A 233 -9.91 2.08 13.01
N GLN A 234 -8.60 2.21 13.24
CA GLN A 234 -7.83 3.41 12.91
C GLN A 234 -7.77 3.69 11.41
N ILE A 235 -7.59 2.64 10.59
CA ILE A 235 -7.63 2.75 9.12
C ILE A 235 -9.04 3.12 8.65
N TRP A 236 -10.08 2.45 9.16
CA TRP A 236 -11.47 2.80 8.85
C TRP A 236 -11.85 4.23 9.27
N ASN A 237 -11.34 4.72 10.41
CA ASN A 237 -11.52 6.11 10.84
C ASN A 237 -10.89 7.09 9.83
N ALA A 238 -9.71 6.79 9.28
CA ALA A 238 -9.01 7.65 8.33
C ALA A 238 -9.66 7.63 6.92
N VAL A 239 -10.09 6.46 6.46
CA VAL A 239 -10.86 6.29 5.22
C VAL A 239 -12.20 7.04 5.32
N THR A 240 -12.96 6.83 6.41
CA THR A 240 -14.26 7.49 6.64
C THR A 240 -14.12 9.01 6.82
N ALA A 241 -13.12 9.49 7.57
CA ALA A 241 -12.83 10.93 7.71
C ALA A 241 -12.31 11.59 6.41
N THR A 242 -12.10 10.82 5.34
CA THR A 242 -11.74 11.29 4.00
C THR A 242 -12.68 10.78 2.92
N TYR A 243 -13.87 10.29 3.29
CA TYR A 243 -14.91 9.83 2.37
C TYR A 243 -15.09 10.87 1.24
N GLY A 244 -15.07 10.43 -0.02
CA GLY A 244 -15.18 11.28 -1.21
C GLY A 244 -13.96 12.11 -1.58
N LYS A 245 -13.02 12.39 -0.67
CA LYS A 245 -11.88 13.30 -0.92
C LYS A 245 -10.85 12.69 -1.88
N VAL A 246 -10.53 13.40 -2.95
CA VAL A 246 -9.46 13.12 -3.93
C VAL A 246 -8.60 14.34 -4.18
N LEU A 247 -7.41 14.18 -4.74
CA LEU A 247 -6.60 15.26 -5.28
C LEU A 247 -6.82 15.46 -6.77
N VAL A 248 -6.82 16.73 -7.18
CA VAL A 248 -6.90 17.17 -8.58
C VAL A 248 -5.73 18.13 -8.86
N SER A 249 -5.25 18.15 -10.10
CA SER A 249 -4.18 19.04 -10.55
C SER A 249 -4.70 20.45 -10.81
N GLY A 250 -4.22 21.43 -10.05
CA GLY A 250 -4.51 22.86 -10.22
C GLY A 250 -5.83 23.33 -9.59
N PRO A 251 -5.93 24.63 -9.20
CA PRO A 251 -7.20 25.25 -8.84
C PRO A 251 -8.16 25.19 -10.05
N GLY A 252 -9.35 24.62 -9.85
CA GLY A 252 -10.34 24.42 -10.91
C GLY A 252 -10.26 23.06 -11.64
N GLY A 253 -9.32 22.18 -11.29
CA GLY A 253 -9.37 20.78 -11.71
C GLY A 253 -10.62 20.08 -11.12
N SER A 254 -11.24 19.18 -11.88
CA SER A 254 -12.40 18.39 -11.44
C SER A 254 -12.04 16.90 -11.23
N PRO A 255 -12.83 16.10 -10.48
CA PRO A 255 -12.58 14.66 -10.36
C PRO A 255 -12.68 13.88 -11.69
N GLU A 256 -13.31 14.45 -12.72
CA GLU A 256 -13.43 13.87 -14.06
C GLU A 256 -12.19 14.13 -14.93
N THR A 257 -11.51 15.27 -14.71
CA THR A 257 -10.49 15.81 -15.64
C THR A 257 -9.11 16.04 -15.02
N GLY A 258 -9.05 16.28 -13.71
CA GLY A 258 -7.86 16.70 -12.98
C GLY A 258 -7.13 15.61 -12.20
N LEU A 259 -7.63 14.36 -12.19
CA LEU A 259 -6.95 13.25 -11.49
C LEU A 259 -5.57 12.97 -12.11
N PHE A 260 -4.59 12.69 -11.25
CA PHE A 260 -3.21 12.39 -11.63
C PHE A 260 -2.68 11.21 -10.79
N PRO A 261 -1.57 10.54 -11.16
CA PRO A 261 -1.04 9.44 -10.37
C PRO A 261 -0.37 10.00 -9.13
N THR A 262 -1.11 10.08 -8.03
CA THR A 262 -0.60 10.41 -6.68
C THR A 262 0.30 9.31 -6.14
N TYR A 263 1.46 9.13 -6.78
CA TYR A 263 2.49 8.17 -6.36
C TYR A 263 2.97 8.50 -4.94
N TYR A 264 3.26 7.45 -4.19
CA TYR A 264 3.77 7.54 -2.82
C TYR A 264 4.79 6.43 -2.57
N SER A 265 5.75 6.66 -1.67
CA SER A 265 6.77 5.66 -1.33
C SER A 265 7.20 5.74 0.13
N SER A 266 7.74 4.64 0.65
CA SER A 266 8.07 4.47 2.07
C SER A 266 8.98 5.57 2.62
N ILE A 267 10.16 5.74 2.05
CA ILE A 267 11.17 6.72 2.50
C ILE A 267 11.81 7.35 1.26
N CYS A 268 11.55 8.63 1.00
CA CYS A 268 12.15 9.33 -0.15
C CYS A 268 13.68 9.47 -0.05
N GLY A 269 14.22 9.50 1.18
CA GLY A 269 15.65 9.57 1.47
C GLY A 269 16.18 10.97 1.83
N GLY A 270 15.29 11.96 1.97
CA GLY A 270 15.60 13.35 2.35
C GLY A 270 15.07 14.40 1.35
N HIS A 271 14.80 13.97 0.11
CA HIS A 271 14.17 14.77 -0.94
C HIS A 271 13.29 13.83 -1.79
N THR A 272 12.16 14.32 -2.30
CA THR A 272 11.37 13.62 -3.33
C THR A 272 11.94 13.92 -4.73
N GLU A 273 11.41 13.29 -5.77
CA GLU A 273 11.93 13.41 -7.15
C GLU A 273 10.82 13.76 -8.15
N ASP A 274 11.18 14.45 -9.24
CA ASP A 274 10.27 14.75 -10.34
C ASP A 274 9.81 13.46 -11.05
N CYS A 275 8.51 13.33 -11.31
CA CYS A 275 7.93 12.16 -11.97
C CYS A 275 8.56 11.86 -13.34
N GLU A 276 8.91 12.89 -14.10
CA GLU A 276 9.51 12.77 -15.43
C GLU A 276 10.92 12.15 -15.41
N ARG A 277 11.67 12.34 -14.32
CA ARG A 277 13.03 11.79 -14.15
C ARG A 277 13.03 10.32 -13.77
N VAL A 278 11.96 9.85 -13.11
CA VAL A 278 11.83 8.48 -12.62
C VAL A 278 11.03 7.60 -13.58
N PHE A 279 9.87 8.10 -14.04
CA PHE A 279 8.90 7.35 -14.84
C PHE A 279 8.78 7.84 -16.29
N GLY A 280 9.28 9.04 -16.62
CA GLY A 280 9.24 9.60 -17.98
C GLY A 280 7.98 10.38 -18.35
N GLU A 281 6.96 10.40 -17.49
CA GLU A 281 5.76 11.25 -17.65
C GLU A 281 5.83 12.45 -16.69
N ALA A 282 5.45 13.64 -17.17
CA ALA A 282 5.41 14.86 -16.36
C ALA A 282 3.97 15.19 -15.93
N PHE A 283 3.78 15.48 -14.63
CA PHE A 283 2.53 15.98 -14.07
C PHE A 283 2.85 17.17 -13.16
N ALA A 284 2.05 18.25 -13.22
CA ALA A 284 2.35 19.48 -12.48
C ALA A 284 2.48 19.26 -10.96
N PRO A 285 1.64 18.44 -10.28
CA PRO A 285 1.77 18.21 -8.84
C PRO A 285 2.79 17.13 -8.45
N LEU A 286 3.59 16.58 -9.37
CA LEU A 286 4.58 15.53 -9.08
C LEU A 286 6.00 16.03 -9.30
N LYS A 287 6.34 17.09 -8.56
CA LYS A 287 7.64 17.75 -8.55
C LYS A 287 8.42 17.47 -7.27
N ALA A 288 9.74 17.54 -7.37
CA ALA A 288 10.66 17.29 -6.26
C ALA A 288 10.52 18.35 -5.14
N VAL A 289 10.40 17.90 -3.88
CA VAL A 289 10.32 18.73 -2.67
C VAL A 289 11.26 18.24 -1.55
N PRO A 290 11.82 19.16 -0.73
CA PRO A 290 12.63 18.77 0.43
C PRO A 290 11.80 18.05 1.49
N CYS A 291 12.30 16.93 2.01
CA CYS A 291 11.59 16.10 2.99
C CYS A 291 12.49 15.80 4.20
N PRO A 292 12.74 16.80 5.09
CA PRO A 292 13.58 16.58 6.28
C PRO A 292 12.98 15.52 7.22
N TYR A 293 11.66 15.51 7.35
CA TYR A 293 10.90 14.75 8.36
C TYR A 293 11.10 13.23 8.31
N CYS A 294 11.36 12.66 7.12
CA CYS A 294 11.40 11.20 6.98
C CYS A 294 12.62 10.55 7.65
N LYS A 295 13.70 11.30 7.88
CA LYS A 295 14.91 10.80 8.55
C LYS A 295 14.69 10.54 10.04
N ASP A 296 13.89 11.39 10.70
CA ASP A 296 13.71 11.36 12.15
C ASP A 296 12.62 10.36 12.59
N VAL A 297 11.79 9.92 11.63
CA VAL A 297 10.77 8.88 11.82
C VAL A 297 11.27 7.49 11.40
N ALA A 298 12.03 7.39 10.31
CA ALA A 298 12.50 6.11 9.80
C ALA A 298 13.55 5.47 10.72
N LYS A 299 13.46 4.16 10.92
CA LYS A 299 14.54 3.40 11.60
C LYS A 299 15.83 3.54 10.79
N MET A 300 16.97 3.69 11.47
CA MET A 300 18.27 3.93 10.82
C MET A 300 18.59 2.91 9.70
N GLY A 301 18.39 1.62 9.96
CA GLY A 301 18.56 0.53 8.98
C GLY A 301 17.41 0.32 7.97
N MET A 302 16.47 1.26 7.90
CA MET A 302 15.49 1.41 6.80
C MET A 302 15.73 2.71 6.03
N PHE A 303 16.26 3.75 6.69
CA PHE A 303 16.70 4.98 6.01
C PHE A 303 18.01 4.76 5.25
N PHE A 304 18.95 3.99 5.81
CA PHE A 304 20.17 3.57 5.14
C PHE A 304 20.10 2.06 4.87
N TRP A 305 20.42 1.63 3.65
CA TRP A 305 20.45 0.23 3.26
C TRP A 305 21.88 -0.24 2.93
N PRO A 306 22.24 -1.51 3.25
CA PRO A 306 23.60 -2.02 3.12
C PRO A 306 24.00 -2.24 1.66
N MET A 307 25.29 -2.47 1.42
CA MET A 307 25.80 -2.81 0.09
C MET A 307 25.03 -3.98 -0.54
N ALA A 308 24.56 -3.79 -1.78
CA ALA A 308 24.04 -4.87 -2.61
C ALA A 308 25.04 -5.20 -3.73
N GLN A 309 25.21 -6.49 -4.03
CA GLN A 309 26.12 -6.99 -5.08
C GLN A 309 25.36 -7.87 -6.07
N PHE A 310 25.76 -7.79 -7.35
CA PHE A 310 25.26 -8.61 -8.45
C PHE A 310 26.42 -8.95 -9.40
N ASP A 311 26.58 -10.23 -9.67
CA ASP A 311 27.50 -10.77 -10.68
C ASP A 311 27.04 -10.43 -12.11
N ARG A 312 27.95 -10.59 -13.07
CA ARG A 312 27.71 -10.15 -14.45
C ARG A 312 26.64 -10.96 -15.18
N ALA A 313 26.60 -12.26 -14.94
CA ALA A 313 25.64 -13.17 -15.56
C ALA A 313 24.20 -12.83 -15.10
N THR A 314 24.00 -12.63 -13.80
CA THR A 314 22.73 -12.21 -13.19
C THR A 314 22.26 -10.86 -13.73
N VAL A 315 23.16 -9.87 -13.86
CA VAL A 315 22.83 -8.56 -14.46
C VAL A 315 22.40 -8.70 -15.91
N THR A 316 23.19 -9.40 -16.72
CA THR A 316 22.94 -9.59 -18.16
C THR A 316 21.63 -10.34 -18.40
N ALA A 317 21.41 -11.45 -17.69
CA ALA A 317 20.20 -12.27 -17.82
C ALA A 317 18.93 -11.48 -17.50
N ARG A 318 18.89 -10.78 -16.35
CA ARG A 318 17.71 -9.98 -15.95
C ARG A 318 17.42 -8.82 -16.90
N LEU A 319 18.46 -8.17 -17.41
CA LEU A 319 18.32 -7.11 -18.43
C LEU A 319 17.77 -7.65 -19.75
N PHE A 320 18.17 -8.86 -20.17
CA PHE A 320 17.69 -9.47 -21.41
C PHE A 320 16.31 -10.11 -21.29
N GLU A 321 15.97 -10.66 -20.12
CA GLU A 321 14.64 -11.17 -19.78
C GLU A 321 13.58 -10.05 -19.83
N ARG A 322 13.88 -8.91 -19.20
CA ARG A 322 12.95 -7.76 -19.15
C ARG A 322 13.01 -6.85 -20.38
N TYR A 323 14.16 -6.76 -21.06
CA TYR A 323 14.34 -5.97 -22.27
C TYR A 323 15.09 -6.77 -23.36
N PRO A 324 14.41 -7.65 -24.11
CA PRO A 324 15.04 -8.45 -25.17
C PRO A 324 15.79 -7.62 -26.23
N THR A 325 15.39 -6.36 -26.44
CA THR A 325 16.09 -5.40 -27.32
C THR A 325 17.52 -5.09 -26.89
N LEU A 326 17.90 -5.34 -25.62
CA LEU A 326 19.27 -5.18 -25.12
C LEU A 326 20.20 -6.33 -25.54
N GLN A 327 19.69 -7.48 -26.00
CA GLN A 327 20.53 -8.61 -26.44
C GLN A 327 21.53 -8.21 -27.54
N LYS A 328 21.19 -7.19 -28.34
CA LYS A 328 22.07 -6.61 -29.38
C LYS A 328 23.41 -6.05 -28.86
N LEU A 329 23.54 -5.86 -27.54
CA LEU A 329 24.74 -5.40 -26.85
C LEU A 329 25.79 -6.51 -26.65
N GLY A 330 25.40 -7.78 -26.64
CA GLY A 330 26.20 -8.83 -26.00
C GLY A 330 26.24 -8.67 -24.47
N GLU A 331 27.03 -9.48 -23.79
CA GLU A 331 27.19 -9.45 -22.32
C GLU A 331 27.40 -8.01 -21.81
N ILE A 332 26.73 -7.64 -20.72
CA ILE A 332 26.90 -6.31 -20.12
C ILE A 332 28.28 -6.24 -19.47
N THR A 333 29.13 -5.33 -19.93
CA THR A 333 30.51 -5.13 -19.45
C THR A 333 30.66 -3.85 -18.61
N GLY A 334 29.69 -2.94 -18.67
CA GLY A 334 29.70 -1.70 -17.87
C GLY A 334 28.31 -1.16 -17.55
N ILE A 335 28.14 -0.65 -16.33
CA ILE A 335 27.02 0.20 -15.92
C ILE A 335 27.62 1.53 -15.47
N VAL A 336 27.42 2.58 -16.28
CA VAL A 336 27.97 3.92 -16.02
C VAL A 336 26.82 4.85 -15.62
N THR A 337 26.94 5.56 -14.50
CA THR A 337 25.99 6.65 -14.19
C THR A 337 26.24 7.81 -15.15
N ILE A 338 25.20 8.26 -15.86
CA ILE A 338 25.29 9.41 -16.78
C ILE A 338 24.45 10.60 -16.34
N GLU A 339 23.48 10.41 -15.43
CA GLU A 339 22.64 11.49 -14.93
C GLU A 339 22.21 11.22 -13.48
N LYS A 340 22.21 12.29 -12.66
CA LYS A 340 21.64 12.32 -11.32
C LYS A 340 20.78 13.58 -11.14
N SER A 341 19.84 13.54 -10.20
CA SER A 341 19.13 14.76 -9.75
C SER A 341 19.99 15.65 -8.86
N ASP A 342 19.80 16.97 -8.96
CA ASP A 342 20.56 17.95 -8.18
C ASP A 342 19.95 18.17 -6.78
N HIS A 343 20.10 17.16 -5.93
CA HIS A 343 19.66 17.16 -4.54
C HIS A 343 20.82 16.88 -3.58
N GLY A 344 22.05 17.21 -4.01
CA GLY A 344 23.28 17.00 -3.25
C GLY A 344 23.43 15.55 -2.76
N GLN A 345 23.47 15.36 -1.44
CA GLN A 345 23.61 14.03 -0.84
C GLN A 345 22.35 13.13 -0.95
N PHE A 346 21.24 13.67 -1.44
CA PHE A 346 19.98 12.96 -1.68
C PHE A 346 19.75 12.66 -3.17
N ALA A 347 20.71 13.00 -4.03
CA ALA A 347 20.67 12.81 -5.48
C ALA A 347 20.38 11.35 -5.88
N ARG A 348 19.34 11.15 -6.69
CA ARG A 348 18.98 9.87 -7.28
C ARG A 348 19.71 9.64 -8.60
N LEU A 349 20.06 8.39 -8.89
CA LEU A 349 20.44 7.95 -10.22
C LEU A 349 19.19 8.03 -11.13
N THR A 350 19.17 8.95 -12.09
CA THR A 350 18.03 9.11 -13.01
C THR A 350 18.28 8.36 -14.32
N LYS A 351 19.51 8.36 -14.85
CA LYS A 351 19.90 7.59 -16.04
C LYS A 351 21.27 6.92 -15.91
N VAL A 352 21.36 5.69 -16.44
CA VAL A 352 22.60 4.93 -16.61
C VAL A 352 22.83 4.60 -18.09
N ARG A 353 24.10 4.47 -18.47
CA ARG A 353 24.51 3.87 -19.74
C ARG A 353 24.99 2.44 -19.50
N LEU A 354 24.38 1.51 -20.21
CA LEU A 354 24.84 0.13 -20.31
C LEU A 354 25.88 0.04 -21.43
N VAL A 355 26.97 -0.66 -21.17
CA VAL A 355 28.03 -0.97 -22.15
C VAL A 355 28.03 -2.48 -22.36
N GLY A 356 28.05 -2.92 -23.62
CA GLY A 356 28.05 -4.33 -23.99
C GLY A 356 29.40 -4.83 -24.54
N SER A 357 29.61 -6.15 -24.53
CA SER A 357 30.80 -6.78 -25.10
C SER A 357 30.94 -6.60 -26.61
N THR A 358 29.87 -6.24 -27.33
CA THR A 358 29.92 -5.83 -28.75
C THR A 358 30.44 -4.40 -28.97
N GLY A 359 30.81 -3.67 -27.91
CA GLY A 359 31.21 -2.26 -27.97
C GLY A 359 30.03 -1.27 -28.12
N LYS A 360 28.81 -1.78 -28.33
CA LYS A 360 27.59 -0.96 -28.35
C LYS A 360 27.21 -0.50 -26.95
N THR A 361 26.40 0.56 -26.87
CA THR A 361 25.86 1.07 -25.60
C THR A 361 24.37 1.37 -25.73
N GLU A 362 23.66 1.35 -24.61
CA GLU A 362 22.25 1.77 -24.50
C GLU A 362 22.02 2.59 -23.24
N THR A 363 20.92 3.35 -23.19
CA THR A 363 20.54 4.16 -22.01
C THR A 363 19.32 3.56 -21.32
N LEU A 364 19.35 3.47 -19.99
CA LEU A 364 18.25 2.99 -19.16
C LEU A 364 17.99 3.97 -18.00
N ARG A 365 16.74 4.12 -17.57
CA ARG A 365 16.42 4.90 -16.35
C ARG A 365 16.95 4.18 -15.11
N GLY A 366 17.35 4.93 -14.09
CA GLY A 366 17.87 4.34 -12.85
C GLY A 366 16.85 3.47 -12.11
N GLU A 367 15.58 3.86 -12.14
CA GLU A 367 14.49 3.07 -11.54
C GLU A 367 14.17 1.80 -12.35
N ASP A 368 14.29 1.85 -13.68
CA ASP A 368 14.19 0.65 -14.52
C ASP A 368 15.35 -0.32 -14.24
N LEU A 369 16.58 0.17 -14.12
CA LEU A 369 17.71 -0.67 -13.69
C LEU A 369 17.42 -1.32 -12.32
N ARG A 370 16.98 -0.51 -11.35
CA ARG A 370 16.67 -0.97 -9.98
C ARG A 370 15.63 -2.09 -9.98
N LEU A 371 14.50 -1.87 -10.66
CA LEU A 371 13.39 -2.82 -10.73
C LEU A 371 13.65 -4.02 -11.65
N THR A 372 14.70 -3.98 -12.48
CA THR A 372 15.19 -5.15 -13.23
C THR A 372 16.14 -6.00 -12.40
N LEU A 373 17.12 -5.38 -11.73
CA LEU A 373 18.10 -6.11 -10.93
C LEU A 373 17.53 -6.62 -9.61
N ASP A 374 16.64 -5.86 -8.98
CA ASP A 374 15.88 -6.27 -7.80
C ASP A 374 14.39 -5.89 -7.89
N PRO A 375 13.56 -6.72 -8.55
CA PRO A 375 12.11 -6.53 -8.58
C PRO A 375 11.44 -6.54 -7.20
N SER A 376 12.12 -7.02 -6.15
CA SER A 376 11.58 -7.05 -4.78
C SER A 376 11.88 -5.78 -3.97
N GLY A 377 12.81 -4.94 -4.43
CA GLY A 377 13.28 -3.75 -3.74
C GLY A 377 13.84 -4.01 -2.32
N ARG A 378 14.34 -5.21 -2.03
CA ARG A 378 14.88 -5.61 -0.72
C ARG A 378 16.40 -5.38 -0.61
N LYS A 379 17.13 -5.65 -1.69
CA LYS A 379 18.57 -5.38 -1.86
C LYS A 379 18.80 -3.94 -2.30
N ILE A 380 18.18 -3.52 -3.40
CA ILE A 380 18.31 -2.15 -3.94
C ILE A 380 17.02 -1.37 -3.65
N GLN A 381 16.95 -0.76 -2.47
CA GLN A 381 15.69 -0.19 -1.98
C GLN A 381 15.32 1.13 -2.69
N SER A 382 16.30 1.87 -3.23
CA SER A 382 16.06 3.12 -3.98
C SER A 382 17.14 3.36 -5.06
N THR A 383 17.01 4.45 -5.81
CA THR A 383 18.03 4.96 -6.72
C THR A 383 19.04 5.93 -6.08
N ILE A 384 19.00 6.18 -4.75
CA ILE A 384 20.02 6.98 -4.05
C ILE A 384 21.17 6.04 -3.62
N CYS A 385 22.15 5.86 -4.51
CA CYS A 385 23.34 5.06 -4.27
C CYS A 385 24.48 5.41 -5.24
N HIS A 386 25.61 4.71 -5.10
CA HIS A 386 26.74 4.73 -6.04
C HIS A 386 26.90 3.33 -6.63
N ILE A 387 26.99 3.21 -7.97
CA ILE A 387 27.31 1.97 -8.66
C ILE A 387 28.82 1.95 -8.92
N VAL A 388 29.51 0.90 -8.52
CA VAL A 388 30.94 0.69 -8.77
C VAL A 388 31.20 -0.73 -9.29
N PRO A 389 32.24 -0.96 -10.11
CA PRO A 389 32.71 -2.31 -10.43
C PRO A 389 33.10 -3.05 -9.15
N TRP A 390 32.73 -4.33 -9.05
CA TRP A 390 33.03 -5.17 -7.90
C TRP A 390 33.07 -6.65 -8.29
N GLY A 391 34.25 -7.28 -8.17
CA GLY A 391 34.46 -8.64 -8.67
C GLY A 391 34.34 -8.68 -10.20
N ASP A 392 33.50 -9.57 -10.71
CA ASP A 392 33.14 -9.69 -12.13
C ASP A 392 32.03 -8.71 -12.56
N GLY A 393 31.21 -8.26 -11.61
CA GLY A 393 30.02 -7.41 -11.78
C GLY A 393 30.09 -6.09 -11.01
N TRP A 394 29.06 -5.78 -10.21
CA TRP A 394 28.87 -4.46 -9.58
C TRP A 394 28.39 -4.50 -8.13
N ALA A 395 28.81 -3.49 -7.36
CA ALA A 395 28.29 -3.15 -6.05
C ALA A 395 27.52 -1.82 -6.06
N PHE A 396 26.42 -1.79 -5.31
CA PHE A 396 25.57 -0.63 -5.06
C PHE A 396 25.83 -0.16 -3.62
N LEU A 397 26.41 1.03 -3.46
CA LEU A 397 26.98 1.52 -2.21
C LEU A 397 26.27 2.78 -1.66
N SER A 398 26.40 3.00 -0.34
CA SER A 398 25.88 4.16 0.39
C SER A 398 24.38 4.42 0.19
N GLY A 399 23.60 3.34 0.18
CA GLY A 399 22.18 3.35 -0.12
C GLY A 399 21.31 4.13 0.87
N ARG A 400 20.37 4.94 0.36
CA ARG A 400 19.46 5.78 1.18
C ARG A 400 18.01 5.73 0.71
N GLY A 401 17.07 5.70 1.65
CA GLY A 401 15.63 5.65 1.37
C GLY A 401 15.13 4.35 0.72
N TRP A 402 13.81 4.23 0.61
CA TRP A 402 13.10 3.04 0.16
C TRP A 402 11.94 3.46 -0.76
N GLY A 403 12.07 3.11 -2.03
CA GLY A 403 11.10 3.37 -3.11
C GLY A 403 11.57 4.40 -4.14
N HIS A 404 10.72 4.59 -5.15
CA HIS A 404 10.94 5.45 -6.31
C HIS A 404 11.07 6.95 -5.96
N GLY A 405 10.53 7.40 -4.82
CA GLY A 405 10.74 8.75 -4.29
C GLY A 405 9.90 9.88 -4.90
N VAL A 406 9.01 9.57 -5.85
CA VAL A 406 8.08 10.53 -6.46
C VAL A 406 6.86 10.73 -5.55
N GLY A 407 6.37 11.97 -5.44
CA GLY A 407 5.18 12.31 -4.66
C GLY A 407 5.36 12.08 -3.15
N MET A 408 4.36 11.50 -2.48
CA MET A 408 4.35 11.47 -1.01
C MET A 408 5.31 10.48 -0.38
N CYS A 409 6.14 10.97 0.54
CA CYS A 409 6.94 10.12 1.42
C CYS A 409 6.11 9.68 2.62
N GLN A 410 5.84 8.38 2.79
CA GLN A 410 5.01 7.85 3.89
C GLN A 410 5.61 8.18 5.27
N HIS A 411 6.89 7.88 5.50
CA HIS A 411 7.57 8.26 6.76
C HIS A 411 7.72 9.78 6.94
N GLY A 412 7.66 10.56 5.85
CA GLY A 412 7.70 12.01 5.89
C GLY A 412 6.36 12.63 6.28
N ALA A 413 5.25 12.09 5.75
CA ALA A 413 3.89 12.41 6.16
C ALA A 413 3.65 12.13 7.65
N GLU A 414 4.14 11.00 8.16
CA GLU A 414 4.15 10.69 9.60
C GLU A 414 4.95 11.73 10.40
N GLY A 415 6.13 12.14 9.91
CA GLY A 415 6.95 13.16 10.57
C GLY A 415 6.29 14.53 10.60
N MET A 416 5.62 14.94 9.52
CA MET A 416 4.78 16.14 9.48
C MET A 416 3.59 16.04 10.45
N ALA A 417 2.90 14.91 10.47
CA ALA A 417 1.73 14.71 11.34
C ALA A 417 2.11 14.74 12.84
N ARG A 418 3.27 14.21 13.22
CA ARG A 418 3.85 14.34 14.57
C ARG A 418 4.21 15.79 14.95
N LEU A 419 4.45 16.65 13.95
CA LEU A 419 4.60 18.10 14.11
C LEU A 419 3.26 18.85 14.03
N GLY A 420 2.13 18.13 14.18
CA GLY A 420 0.78 18.67 14.23
C GLY A 420 0.14 18.99 12.88
N LYS A 421 0.79 18.66 11.75
CA LYS A 421 0.30 19.01 10.41
C LYS A 421 -0.97 18.26 10.01
N SER A 422 -1.90 18.96 9.38
CA SER A 422 -3.14 18.36 8.87
C SER A 422 -2.88 17.47 7.64
N ALA A 423 -3.84 16.59 7.32
CA ALA A 423 -3.78 15.78 6.11
C ALA A 423 -3.69 16.66 4.85
N GLU A 424 -4.41 17.77 4.84
CA GLU A 424 -4.40 18.78 3.78
C GLU A 424 -3.02 19.45 3.64
N GLU A 425 -2.36 19.84 4.73
CA GLU A 425 -0.99 20.39 4.69
C GLU A 425 0.06 19.37 4.19
N ILE A 426 -0.07 18.11 4.60
CA ILE A 426 0.78 17.00 4.16
C ILE A 426 0.64 16.79 2.66
N LEU A 427 -0.60 16.75 2.16
CA LEU A 427 -0.87 16.58 0.73
C LEU A 427 -0.39 17.78 -0.08
N GLN A 428 -0.60 19.02 0.40
CA GLN A 428 -0.13 20.22 -0.30
C GLN A 428 1.40 20.29 -0.39
N HIS A 429 2.11 19.78 0.62
CA HIS A 429 3.57 19.71 0.62
C HIS A 429 4.10 18.69 -0.41
N TYR A 430 3.52 17.48 -0.46
CA TYR A 430 4.00 16.41 -1.34
C TYR A 430 3.43 16.45 -2.76
N TYR A 431 2.33 17.18 -2.97
CA TYR A 431 1.68 17.35 -4.27
C TYR A 431 1.45 18.85 -4.55
N PRO A 432 2.53 19.64 -4.71
CA PRO A 432 2.46 21.10 -4.79
C PRO A 432 1.60 21.56 -5.98
N GLY A 433 0.61 22.42 -5.73
CA GLY A 433 -0.31 22.90 -6.75
C GLY A 433 -1.44 21.92 -7.12
N SER A 434 -1.58 20.81 -6.38
CA SER A 434 -2.86 20.09 -6.33
C SER A 434 -3.89 20.84 -5.47
N ALA A 435 -5.15 20.41 -5.55
CA ALA A 435 -6.23 20.80 -4.66
C ALA A 435 -7.06 19.56 -4.27
N ILE A 436 -7.82 19.63 -3.16
CA ILE A 436 -8.74 18.56 -2.77
C ILE A 436 -10.13 18.84 -3.35
N ALA A 437 -10.73 17.82 -3.98
CA ALA A 437 -12.10 17.81 -4.47
C ALA A 437 -12.90 16.65 -3.82
N SER A 438 -14.23 16.72 -3.87
CA SER A 438 -15.11 15.61 -3.48
C SER A 438 -15.70 14.91 -4.71
N LEU A 439 -15.84 13.59 -4.65
CA LEU A 439 -16.47 12.75 -5.69
C LEU A 439 -18.00 12.70 -5.61
N TYR A 440 -18.52 13.01 -4.43
CA TYR A 440 -19.91 12.94 -3.97
C TYR A 440 -20.07 13.77 -2.68
#